data_AF-A0A8H4P0S3-F1
#
_entry.id   AF-A0A8H4P0S3-F1
#
_cell.length_a   1.000
_cell.length_b   1.000
_cell.length_c   1.000
_cell.angle_alpha   90.00
_cell.angle_beta   90.00
_cell.angle_gamma   90.00
#
_symmetry.space_group_name_H-M   'P 1'
#
loop_
_entity.id
_entity.type
_entity.pdbx_description
1 polymer ?
#
loop_
_entity_poly.entity_id
_entity_poly.type
_entity_poly.pdbx_seq_one_letter_code
_entity_poly.pdbx_strand_id
1 'polypeptide(L)'
;LSSAYDNIHNLLSQARVLEDAAGSPTPLGRITTHVFGLSNPQREQRMVQLLFTEFLAVLEDSIQAELQHSVTLFALFEAVDFHFLNLARTVVRESSAQEELHADMLSSLWTRLLGTRAAELRKFEQNRQLLRNVREKTVRNKGILVEHNGKLLTLKASLETLRSKLVSPLVRGVNSTTLTLEDQIHGLSDVSEYLGGVRKQQKGKVMETLFGSVPSKKYTIDEKPDTVVVNAL
;
A
#
# COMPACT_ATOMS: atom_id res chain seq x y z
N LEU A 1 -22.75 -57.44 -2.13
CA LEU A 1 -23.15 -56.89 -3.45
C LEU A 1 -22.65 -55.45 -3.64
N SER A 2 -22.80 -54.55 -2.66
CA SER A 2 -22.26 -53.17 -2.72
C SER A 2 -20.72 -53.11 -2.83
N SER A 3 -19.99 -53.88 -2.03
CA SER A 3 -18.51 -53.83 -2.01
C SER A 3 -17.83 -54.30 -3.31
N ALA A 4 -18.44 -55.24 -4.04
CA ALA A 4 -17.94 -55.69 -5.34
C ALA A 4 -18.17 -54.63 -6.42
N TYR A 5 -19.32 -53.95 -6.35
CA TYR A 5 -19.66 -52.82 -7.22
C TYR A 5 -18.71 -51.64 -6.98
N ASP A 6 -18.44 -51.30 -5.71
CA ASP A 6 -17.53 -50.22 -5.32
C ASP A 6 -16.09 -50.48 -5.77
N ASN A 7 -15.61 -51.73 -5.69
CA ASN A 7 -14.28 -52.10 -6.18
C ASN A 7 -14.16 -52.02 -7.71
N ILE A 8 -15.19 -52.45 -8.44
CA ILE A 8 -15.22 -52.39 -9.91
C ILE A 8 -15.30 -50.93 -10.37
N HIS A 9 -16.10 -50.11 -9.68
CA HIS A 9 -16.25 -48.70 -10.00
C HIS A 9 -14.98 -47.89 -9.66
N ASN A 10 -14.29 -48.21 -8.56
CA ASN A 10 -12.99 -47.60 -8.22
C ASN A 10 -11.88 -47.99 -9.20
N LEU A 11 -11.85 -49.24 -9.68
CA LEU A 11 -10.90 -49.65 -10.72
C LEU A 11 -11.16 -48.92 -12.05
N LEU A 12 -12.43 -48.73 -12.42
CA LEU A 12 -12.83 -48.08 -13.66
C LEU A 12 -12.66 -46.54 -13.63
N SER A 13 -12.81 -45.91 -12.46
CA SER A 13 -12.49 -44.48 -12.29
C SER A 13 -10.98 -44.24 -12.26
N GLN A 14 -10.21 -45.10 -11.60
CA GLN A 14 -8.74 -45.03 -11.55
C GLN A 14 -8.10 -45.27 -12.94
N ALA A 15 -8.80 -46.00 -13.82
CA ALA A 15 -8.43 -46.18 -15.22
C ALA A 15 -8.79 -44.99 -16.14
N ARG A 16 -9.33 -43.87 -15.62
CA ARG A 16 -9.76 -42.66 -16.39
C ARG A 16 -10.78 -42.94 -17.51
N VAL A 17 -11.54 -44.02 -17.42
CA VAL A 17 -12.54 -44.36 -18.44
C VAL A 17 -13.86 -43.59 -18.25
N LEU A 18 -14.15 -43.16 -17.01
CA LEU A 18 -15.44 -42.56 -16.64
C LEU A 18 -15.37 -41.06 -16.29
N GLU A 19 -14.17 -40.51 -16.05
CA GLU A 19 -13.96 -39.11 -15.65
C GLU A 19 -12.74 -38.51 -16.36
N ASP A 20 -12.86 -37.26 -16.82
CA ASP A 20 -11.71 -36.47 -17.30
C ASP A 20 -10.99 -35.78 -16.12
N ALA A 21 -9.73 -35.34 -16.30
CA ALA A 21 -8.87 -34.77 -15.26
C ALA A 21 -9.44 -33.52 -14.54
N ALA A 22 -10.54 -32.97 -15.04
CA ALA A 22 -11.29 -31.84 -14.46
C ALA A 22 -12.60 -32.26 -13.76
N GLY A 23 -12.87 -33.56 -13.55
CA GLY A 23 -14.01 -34.05 -12.76
C GLY A 23 -15.38 -34.00 -13.45
N SER A 24 -15.40 -33.89 -14.78
CA SER A 24 -16.64 -33.94 -15.58
C SER A 24 -16.89 -35.34 -16.16
N PRO A 25 -18.14 -35.85 -16.13
CA PRO A 25 -18.45 -37.20 -16.58
C PRO A 25 -18.41 -37.32 -18.11
N THR A 26 -17.71 -38.34 -18.62
CA THR A 26 -17.67 -38.67 -20.05
C THR A 26 -19.03 -39.16 -20.57
N PRO A 27 -19.29 -39.16 -21.89
CA PRO A 27 -20.57 -39.64 -22.45
C PRO A 27 -20.91 -41.10 -22.08
N LEU A 28 -19.91 -41.95 -21.87
CA LEU A 28 -20.08 -43.30 -21.29
C LEU A 28 -20.38 -43.26 -19.77
N GLY A 29 -19.82 -42.29 -19.05
CA GLY A 29 -20.17 -41.96 -17.66
C GLY A 29 -21.64 -41.55 -17.49
N ARG A 30 -22.23 -40.82 -18.44
CA ARG A 30 -23.67 -40.47 -18.41
C ARG A 30 -24.57 -41.69 -18.51
N ILE A 31 -24.23 -42.64 -19.39
CA ILE A 31 -25.05 -43.86 -19.59
C ILE A 31 -24.97 -44.78 -18.38
N THR A 32 -23.78 -44.94 -17.80
CA THR A 32 -23.59 -45.73 -16.57
C THR A 32 -24.25 -45.09 -15.35
N THR A 33 -24.24 -43.75 -15.25
CA THR A 33 -24.99 -43.00 -14.21
C THR A 33 -26.51 -43.17 -14.34
N HIS A 34 -27.04 -43.23 -15.57
CA HIS A 34 -28.47 -43.41 -15.81
C HIS A 34 -28.99 -44.84 -15.53
N VAL A 35 -28.12 -45.85 -15.60
CA VAL A 35 -28.50 -47.26 -15.39
C VAL A 35 -28.25 -47.73 -13.96
N PHE A 36 -27.19 -47.26 -13.31
CA PHE A 36 -26.76 -47.77 -11.99
C PHE A 36 -26.84 -46.74 -10.85
N GLY A 37 -27.16 -45.48 -11.14
CA GLY A 37 -27.24 -44.40 -10.16
C GLY A 37 -25.87 -43.80 -9.80
N LEU A 38 -25.90 -42.64 -9.15
CA LEU A 38 -24.71 -41.89 -8.70
C LEU A 38 -23.84 -42.76 -7.77
N SER A 39 -22.52 -42.76 -8.00
CA SER A 39 -21.59 -43.57 -7.19
C SER A 39 -21.57 -43.09 -5.73
N ASN A 40 -21.46 -44.04 -4.80
CA ASN A 40 -21.39 -43.79 -3.35
C ASN A 40 -20.33 -42.72 -2.96
N PRO A 41 -19.09 -42.73 -3.50
CA PRO A 41 -18.10 -41.70 -3.17
C PRO A 41 -18.45 -40.29 -3.68
N GLN A 42 -19.16 -40.17 -4.81
CA GLN A 42 -19.61 -38.87 -5.31
C GLN A 42 -20.75 -38.29 -4.45
N ARG A 43 -21.62 -39.14 -3.91
CA ARG A 43 -22.67 -38.71 -2.97
C ARG A 43 -22.09 -38.27 -1.64
N GLU A 44 -21.08 -39.00 -1.14
CA GLU A 44 -20.34 -38.62 0.06
C GLU A 44 -19.59 -37.29 -0.13
N GLN A 45 -18.88 -37.09 -1.25
CA GLN A 45 -18.19 -35.83 -1.52
C GLN A 45 -19.15 -34.64 -1.63
N ARG A 46 -20.27 -34.78 -2.34
CA ARG A 46 -21.30 -33.72 -2.41
C ARG A 46 -21.94 -33.46 -1.06
N MET A 47 -22.20 -34.49 -0.28
CA MET A 47 -22.73 -34.35 1.08
C MET A 47 -21.73 -33.63 1.99
N VAL A 48 -20.44 -33.97 1.93
CA VAL A 48 -19.38 -33.25 2.68
C VAL A 48 -19.31 -31.79 2.24
N GLN A 49 -19.39 -31.50 0.95
CA GLN A 49 -19.41 -30.11 0.47
C GLN A 49 -20.64 -29.36 1.00
N LEU A 50 -21.82 -29.96 0.95
CA LEU A 50 -23.04 -29.35 1.49
C LEU A 50 -22.93 -29.12 3.01
N LEU A 51 -22.47 -30.11 3.77
CA LEU A 51 -22.27 -29.98 5.22
C LEU A 51 -21.19 -28.95 5.56
N PHE A 52 -20.11 -28.89 4.78
CA PHE A 52 -19.06 -27.89 4.96
C PHE A 52 -19.59 -26.48 4.68
N THR A 53 -20.37 -26.32 3.60
CA THR A 53 -20.97 -25.02 3.26
C THR A 53 -22.00 -24.60 4.31
N GLU A 54 -22.81 -25.55 4.78
CA GLU A 54 -23.77 -25.32 5.87
C GLU A 54 -23.07 -24.94 7.17
N PHE A 55 -21.97 -25.63 7.52
CA PHE A 55 -21.19 -25.31 8.71
C PHE A 55 -20.52 -23.94 8.60
N LEU A 56 -20.00 -23.57 7.42
CA LEU A 56 -19.48 -22.23 7.18
C LEU A 56 -20.57 -21.17 7.31
N ALA A 57 -21.78 -21.42 6.81
CA ALA A 57 -22.91 -20.50 6.95
C ALA A 57 -23.31 -20.32 8.42
N VAL A 58 -23.39 -21.41 9.20
CA VAL A 58 -23.67 -21.33 10.64
C VAL A 58 -22.55 -20.60 11.40
N LEU A 59 -21.28 -20.82 11.05
CA LEU A 59 -20.17 -20.09 11.63
C LEU A 59 -20.21 -18.60 11.28
N GLU A 60 -20.54 -18.27 10.03
CA GLU A 60 -20.70 -16.89 9.57
C GLU A 60 -21.80 -16.17 10.35
N ASP A 61 -22.98 -16.79 10.48
CA ASP A 61 -24.09 -16.26 11.28
C ASP A 61 -23.71 -16.10 12.75
N SER A 62 -22.99 -17.07 13.33
CA SER A 62 -22.51 -16.99 14.72
C SER A 62 -21.52 -15.85 14.92
N ILE A 63 -20.54 -15.70 14.02
CA ILE A 63 -19.54 -14.63 14.08
C ILE A 63 -20.23 -13.28 13.88
N GLN A 64 -21.21 -13.19 12.98
CA GLN A 64 -21.95 -11.96 12.76
C GLN A 64 -22.80 -11.58 13.97
N ALA A 65 -23.47 -12.54 14.61
CA ALA A 65 -24.20 -12.31 15.85
C ALA A 65 -23.27 -11.87 16.99
N GLU A 66 -22.11 -12.51 17.13
CA GLU A 66 -21.11 -12.15 18.14
C GLU A 66 -20.51 -10.76 17.89
N LEU A 67 -20.21 -10.42 16.63
CA LEU A 67 -19.74 -9.09 16.24
C LEU A 67 -20.79 -8.02 16.53
N GLN A 68 -22.05 -8.28 16.20
CA GLN A 68 -23.15 -7.36 16.50
C GLN A 68 -23.29 -7.13 18.01
N HIS A 69 -23.21 -8.20 18.81
CA HIS A 69 -23.23 -8.09 20.26
C HIS A 69 -22.04 -7.27 20.79
N SER A 70 -20.83 -7.50 20.27
CA SER A 70 -19.62 -6.74 20.61
C SER A 70 -19.78 -5.25 20.33
N VAL A 71 -20.36 -4.88 19.17
CA VAL A 71 -20.65 -3.47 18.83
C VAL A 71 -21.58 -2.82 19.87
N THR A 72 -22.60 -3.53 20.36
CA THR A 72 -23.47 -3.00 21.42
C THR A 72 -22.74 -2.79 22.74
N LEU A 73 -21.84 -3.71 23.11
CA LEU A 73 -21.01 -3.57 24.30
C LEU A 73 -20.03 -2.39 24.17
N PHE A 74 -19.44 -2.19 23.00
CA PHE A 74 -18.59 -1.03 22.73
C PHE A 74 -19.35 0.28 22.88
N ALA A 75 -20.58 0.38 22.36
CA ALA A 75 -21.41 1.57 22.51
C ALA A 75 -21.75 1.86 23.98
N LEU A 76 -22.04 0.82 24.78
CA LEU A 76 -22.23 0.96 26.23
C LEU A 76 -20.96 1.43 26.94
N PHE A 77 -19.81 0.86 26.57
CA PHE A 77 -18.53 1.25 27.13
C PHE A 77 -18.21 2.72 26.82
N GLU A 78 -18.47 3.17 25.59
CA GLU A 78 -18.30 4.55 25.19
C GLU A 78 -19.20 5.50 25.99
N ALA A 79 -20.47 5.14 26.19
CA ALA A 79 -21.38 5.91 27.03
C ALA A 79 -20.89 6.00 28.49
N VAL A 80 -20.40 4.89 29.05
CA VAL A 80 -19.81 4.84 30.39
C VAL A 80 -18.56 5.74 30.49
N ASP A 81 -17.70 5.75 29.48
CA ASP A 81 -16.52 6.62 29.44
C ASP A 81 -16.90 8.11 29.43
N PHE A 82 -17.93 8.49 28.66
CA PHE A 82 -18.48 9.85 28.72
C PHE A 82 -18.98 10.23 30.12
N HIS A 83 -19.63 9.31 30.83
CA HIS A 83 -20.06 9.55 32.21
C HIS A 83 -18.87 9.71 33.16
N PHE A 84 -17.81 8.92 33.03
CA PHE A 84 -16.59 9.08 33.83
C PHE A 84 -15.90 10.42 33.57
N LEU A 85 -15.83 10.87 32.32
CA LEU A 85 -15.28 12.19 31.99
C LEU A 85 -16.11 13.33 32.58
N ASN A 86 -17.44 13.20 32.58
CA ASN A 86 -18.33 14.17 33.22
C ASN A 86 -18.12 14.18 34.73
N LEU A 87 -18.04 13.01 35.37
CA LEU A 87 -17.79 12.89 36.80
C LEU A 87 -16.43 13.47 37.18
N ALA A 88 -15.37 13.19 36.42
CA ALA A 88 -14.05 13.78 36.64
C ALA A 88 -14.09 15.31 36.59
N ARG A 89 -14.81 15.90 35.62
CA ARG A 89 -14.99 17.36 35.54
C ARG A 89 -15.76 17.91 36.75
N THR A 90 -16.81 17.22 37.19
CA THR A 90 -17.59 17.62 38.37
C THR A 90 -16.75 17.52 39.64
N VAL A 91 -16.02 16.42 39.84
CA VAL A 91 -15.12 16.22 40.99
C VAL A 91 -14.03 17.29 41.02
N VAL A 92 -13.44 17.65 39.88
CA VAL A 92 -12.45 18.75 39.84
C VAL A 92 -13.07 20.09 40.26
N ARG A 93 -14.28 20.40 39.79
CA ARG A 93 -14.99 21.62 40.18
C ARG A 93 -15.36 21.63 41.65
N GLU A 94 -15.89 20.51 42.15
CA GLU A 94 -16.28 20.34 43.55
C GLU A 94 -15.06 20.38 44.48
N SER A 95 -13.97 19.72 44.12
CA SER A 95 -12.71 19.78 44.85
C SER A 95 -12.18 21.22 44.91
N SER A 96 -12.25 21.96 43.80
CA SER A 96 -11.83 23.37 43.78
C SER A 96 -12.74 24.25 44.64
N ALA A 97 -14.06 24.03 44.59
CA ALA A 97 -15.02 24.76 45.43
C ALA A 97 -14.84 24.43 46.91
N GLN A 98 -14.58 23.17 47.26
CA GLN A 98 -14.28 22.75 48.61
C GLN A 98 -12.98 23.37 49.12
N GLU A 99 -11.93 23.41 48.30
CA GLU A 99 -10.67 24.05 48.66
C GLU A 99 -10.86 25.56 48.93
N GLU A 100 -11.70 26.24 48.15
CA GLU A 100 -12.08 27.65 48.37
C GLU A 100 -12.82 27.84 49.70
N LEU A 101 -13.85 27.03 49.97
CA LEU A 101 -14.59 27.07 51.24
C LEU A 101 -13.68 26.77 52.45
N HIS A 102 -12.77 25.82 52.31
CA HIS A 102 -11.76 25.52 53.35
C HIS A 102 -10.80 26.70 53.54
N ALA A 103 -10.38 27.36 52.45
CA ALA A 103 -9.55 28.56 52.53
C ALA A 103 -10.28 29.70 53.25
N ASP A 104 -11.57 29.91 52.97
CA ASP A 104 -12.40 30.93 53.62
C ASP A 104 -12.62 30.63 55.10
N MET A 105 -12.92 29.37 55.45
CA MET A 105 -13.03 28.95 56.85
C MET A 105 -11.72 29.18 57.60
N LEU A 106 -10.58 28.74 57.04
CA LEU A 106 -9.26 28.98 57.62
C LEU A 106 -8.98 30.48 57.74
N SER A 107 -9.34 31.27 56.73
CA SER A 107 -9.17 32.73 56.76
C SER A 107 -10.02 33.37 57.86
N SER A 108 -11.25 32.92 58.08
CA SER A 108 -12.12 33.41 59.17
C SER A 108 -11.62 33.01 60.57
N LEU A 109 -11.05 31.81 60.71
CA LEU A 109 -10.43 31.36 61.95
C LEU A 109 -9.13 32.11 62.20
N TRP A 110 -8.34 32.34 61.15
CA TRP A 110 -7.14 33.14 61.21
C TRP A 110 -7.44 34.58 61.57
N THR A 111 -8.45 35.24 60.98
CA THR A 111 -8.82 36.62 61.37
C THR A 111 -9.31 36.68 62.82
N ARG A 112 -10.07 35.69 63.27
CA ARG A 112 -10.53 35.58 64.66
C ARG A 112 -9.38 35.34 65.64
N LEU A 113 -8.35 34.59 65.26
CA LEU A 113 -7.20 34.25 66.10
C LEU A 113 -6.10 35.34 66.07
N LEU A 114 -5.93 36.05 64.94
CA LEU A 114 -4.83 36.98 64.67
C LEU A 114 -5.20 38.45 64.78
N GLY A 115 -6.41 38.82 65.23
CA GLY A 115 -6.81 40.22 65.40
C GLY A 115 -5.81 41.11 66.17
N THR A 116 -4.86 40.51 66.90
CA THR A 116 -3.77 41.17 67.64
C THR A 116 -2.43 41.30 66.88
N ARG A 117 -2.20 40.59 65.76
CA ARG A 117 -0.92 40.57 65.00
C ARG A 117 -1.03 41.02 63.53
N ALA A 118 -2.04 41.84 63.20
CA ALA A 118 -2.33 42.26 61.82
C ALA A 118 -1.16 42.93 61.07
N ALA A 119 -0.27 43.63 61.79
CA ALA A 119 0.87 44.32 61.18
C ALA A 119 1.96 43.37 60.65
N GLU A 120 2.21 42.25 61.34
CA GLU A 120 3.19 41.24 60.90
C GLU A 120 2.65 40.45 59.70
N LEU A 121 1.33 40.22 59.64
CA LEU A 121 0.66 39.56 58.52
C LEU A 121 0.67 40.37 57.23
N ARG A 122 0.60 41.70 57.27
CA ARG A 122 0.70 42.50 56.03
C ARG A 122 2.00 42.22 55.29
N LYS A 123 3.11 41.99 56.01
CA LYS A 123 4.39 41.62 55.40
C LYS A 123 4.31 40.22 54.79
N PHE A 124 3.70 39.24 55.48
CA PHE A 124 3.52 37.89 54.94
C PHE A 124 2.56 37.84 53.75
N GLU A 125 1.50 38.65 53.75
CA GLU A 125 0.56 38.76 52.64
C GLU A 125 1.21 39.43 51.42
N GLN A 126 2.01 40.49 51.63
CA GLN A 126 2.85 41.07 50.57
C GLN A 126 3.84 40.04 50.02
N ASN A 127 4.52 39.29 50.90
CA ASN A 127 5.44 38.23 50.47
C ASN A 127 4.71 37.10 49.74
N ARG A 128 3.50 36.72 50.15
CA ARG A 128 2.66 35.74 49.47
C ARG A 128 2.25 36.20 48.07
N GLN A 129 1.84 37.46 47.94
CA GLN A 129 1.50 38.06 46.65
C GLN A 129 2.74 38.16 45.74
N LEU A 130 3.90 38.52 46.29
CA LEU A 130 5.16 38.50 45.56
C LEU A 130 5.51 37.08 45.08
N LEU A 131 5.40 36.06 45.95
CA LEU A 131 5.62 34.66 45.57
C LEU A 131 4.62 34.18 44.53
N ARG A 132 3.35 34.58 44.61
CA ARG A 132 2.35 34.29 43.58
C ARG A 132 2.74 34.91 42.24
N ASN A 133 3.15 36.17 42.24
CA ASN A 133 3.62 36.87 41.04
C ASN A 133 4.89 36.22 40.46
N VAL A 134 5.83 35.80 41.31
CA VAL A 134 7.04 35.09 40.88
C VAL A 134 6.66 33.74 40.27
N ARG A 135 5.78 32.96 40.93
CA ARG A 135 5.27 31.68 40.39
C ARG A 135 4.59 31.87 39.05
N GLU A 136 3.70 32.86 38.92
CA GLU A 136 3.01 33.15 37.66
C GLU A 136 4.03 33.50 36.55
N LYS A 137 5.02 34.35 36.86
CA LYS A 137 6.11 34.67 35.92
C LYS A 137 6.93 33.44 35.57
N THR A 138 7.23 32.55 36.51
CA THR A 138 7.97 31.30 36.24
C THR A 138 7.18 30.36 35.35
N VAL A 139 5.89 30.17 35.60
CA VAL A 139 5.02 29.33 34.76
C VAL A 139 4.93 29.91 33.35
N ARG A 140 4.74 31.24 33.23
CA ARG A 140 4.70 31.92 31.94
C ARG A 140 6.02 31.79 31.18
N ASN A 141 7.16 32.04 31.85
CA ASN A 141 8.49 31.88 31.25
C ASN A 141 8.75 30.43 30.82
N LYS A 142 8.35 29.44 31.62
CA LYS A 142 8.42 28.03 31.23
C LYS A 142 7.60 27.75 29.97
N GLY A 143 6.37 28.29 29.89
CA GLY A 143 5.53 28.18 28.69
C GLY A 143 6.21 28.75 27.46
N ILE A 144 6.76 29.96 27.55
CA ILE A 144 7.51 30.62 26.46
C ILE A 144 8.73 29.77 26.05
N LEU A 145 9.49 29.24 27.02
CA LEU A 145 10.66 28.39 26.72
C LEU A 145 10.28 27.10 26.02
N VAL A 146 9.17 26.46 26.41
CA VAL A 146 8.67 25.25 25.74
C VAL A 146 8.21 25.58 24.31
N GLU A 147 7.51 26.69 24.11
CA GLU A 147 7.10 27.15 22.78
C GLU A 147 8.31 27.43 21.88
N HIS A 148 9.33 28.13 22.41
CA HIS A 148 10.57 28.39 21.71
C HIS A 148 11.33 27.09 21.39
N ASN A 149 11.37 26.13 22.32
CA ASN A 149 11.95 24.81 22.08
C ASN A 149 11.21 24.08 20.95
N GLY A 150 9.87 24.12 20.94
CA GLY A 150 9.05 23.58 19.85
C GLY A 150 9.41 24.20 18.50
N LYS A 151 9.54 25.54 18.43
CA LYS A 151 10.00 26.25 17.24
C LYS A 151 11.43 25.85 16.83
N LEU A 152 12.35 25.66 17.78
CA LEU A 152 13.70 25.20 17.48
C LEU A 152 13.73 23.76 16.96
N LEU A 153 12.89 22.88 17.49
CA LEU A 153 12.76 21.50 17.01
C LEU A 153 12.16 21.46 15.59
N THR A 154 11.19 22.30 15.29
CA THR A 154 10.63 22.39 13.92
C THR A 154 11.65 22.96 12.94
N LEU A 155 12.42 23.98 13.33
CA LEU A 155 13.55 24.50 12.54
C LEU A 155 14.65 23.45 12.37
N LYS A 156 14.96 22.66 13.40
CA LYS A 156 15.91 21.54 13.29
C LYS A 156 15.41 20.50 12.28
N ALA A 157 14.14 20.11 12.35
CA ALA A 157 13.56 19.15 11.42
C ALA A 157 13.54 19.70 9.98
N SER A 158 13.26 21.00 9.79
CA SER A 158 13.31 21.62 8.47
C SER A 158 14.75 21.70 7.94
N LEU A 159 15.75 21.98 8.79
CA LEU A 159 17.17 21.91 8.42
C LEU A 159 17.62 20.50 8.07
N GLU A 160 17.20 19.46 8.81
CA GLU A 160 17.48 18.06 8.44
C GLU A 160 16.81 17.66 7.13
N THR A 161 15.59 18.17 6.89
CA THR A 161 14.91 17.98 5.61
C THR A 161 15.66 18.66 4.47
N LEU A 162 16.13 19.90 4.66
CA LEU A 162 16.96 20.62 3.68
C LEU A 162 18.30 19.92 3.47
N ARG A 163 18.95 19.47 4.54
CA ARG A 163 20.18 18.67 4.48
C ARG A 163 19.94 17.40 3.70
N SER A 164 18.89 16.64 3.98
CA SER A 164 18.53 15.46 3.20
C SER A 164 18.29 15.81 1.74
N LYS A 165 17.58 16.91 1.44
CA LYS A 165 17.35 17.41 0.08
C LYS A 165 18.58 17.96 -0.63
N LEU A 166 19.66 18.33 0.08
CA LEU A 166 20.93 18.81 -0.49
C LEU A 166 21.98 17.70 -0.58
N VAL A 167 22.05 16.84 0.44
CA VAL A 167 22.87 15.63 0.46
C VAL A 167 22.34 14.63 -0.56
N SER A 168 21.04 14.55 -0.79
CA SER A 168 20.48 13.62 -1.78
C SER A 168 20.88 13.91 -3.23
N PRO A 169 20.93 15.16 -3.73
CA PRO A 169 21.51 15.50 -5.03
C PRO A 169 23.03 15.63 -5.02
N LEU A 170 23.72 15.69 -3.89
CA LEU A 170 25.19 15.56 -3.84
C LEU A 170 25.63 14.09 -3.88
N VAL A 171 24.91 13.21 -3.19
CA VAL A 171 25.08 11.74 -3.21
C VAL A 171 24.53 11.15 -4.50
N ARG A 172 23.44 11.72 -5.05
CA ARG A 172 22.99 11.40 -6.40
C ARG A 172 23.79 12.14 -7.46
N GLY A 173 24.35 13.33 -7.23
CA GLY A 173 25.12 14.08 -8.23
C GLY A 173 26.42 13.41 -8.69
N VAL A 174 26.97 12.52 -7.86
CA VAL A 174 28.09 11.64 -8.24
C VAL A 174 27.61 10.37 -8.95
N ASN A 175 26.33 10.00 -8.82
CA ASN A 175 25.72 8.77 -9.35
C ASN A 175 24.56 9.01 -10.34
N SER A 176 24.26 10.26 -10.71
CA SER A 176 23.11 10.68 -11.53
C SER A 176 23.48 10.91 -12.99
N THR A 177 24.58 10.33 -13.42
CA THR A 177 24.67 9.75 -14.75
C THR A 177 24.24 8.28 -14.63
N THR A 178 22.94 8.05 -14.53
CA THR A 178 22.32 6.72 -14.54
C THR A 178 22.34 6.13 -15.95
N LEU A 179 23.54 5.85 -16.42
CA LEU A 179 23.83 4.91 -17.49
C LEU A 179 25.25 4.46 -17.18
N THR A 180 25.44 3.19 -16.79
CA THR A 180 26.79 2.70 -16.49
C THR A 180 27.66 2.88 -17.74
N LEU A 181 28.98 3.06 -17.60
CA LEU A 181 29.86 3.23 -18.76
C LEU A 181 29.65 2.09 -19.78
N GLU A 182 29.38 0.89 -19.29
CA GLU A 182 29.03 -0.28 -20.08
C GLU A 182 27.72 -0.09 -20.86
N ASP A 183 26.66 0.39 -20.21
CA ASP A 183 25.39 0.72 -20.88
C ASP A 183 25.56 1.82 -21.93
N GLN A 184 26.48 2.77 -21.70
CA GLN A 184 26.75 3.87 -22.64
C GLN A 184 27.52 3.36 -23.85
N ILE A 185 28.48 2.47 -23.63
CA ILE A 185 29.25 1.80 -24.69
C ILE A 185 28.33 0.90 -25.52
N HIS A 186 27.41 0.16 -24.88
CA HIS A 186 26.41 -0.63 -25.57
C HIS A 186 25.44 0.24 -26.36
N GLY A 187 24.92 1.33 -25.78
CA GLY A 187 24.07 2.27 -26.52
C GLY A 187 24.78 2.92 -27.71
N LEU A 188 26.08 3.25 -27.60
CA LEU A 188 26.90 3.74 -28.71
C LEU A 188 27.14 2.66 -29.77
N SER A 189 27.33 1.41 -29.36
CA SER A 189 27.43 0.26 -30.26
C SER A 189 26.15 0.09 -31.08
N ASP A 190 24.99 0.09 -30.42
CA ASP A 190 23.68 -0.08 -31.04
C ASP A 190 23.35 1.08 -32.00
N VAL A 191 23.67 2.31 -31.60
CA VAL A 191 23.51 3.50 -32.46
C VAL A 191 24.48 3.46 -33.63
N SER A 192 25.72 3.01 -33.42
CA SER A 192 26.71 2.83 -34.50
C SER A 192 26.26 1.79 -35.51
N GLU A 193 25.73 0.65 -35.05
CA GLU A 193 25.16 -0.38 -35.91
C GLU A 193 23.95 0.14 -36.70
N TYR A 194 23.04 0.83 -36.02
CA TYR A 194 21.86 1.44 -36.66
C TYR A 194 22.27 2.47 -37.73
N LEU A 195 23.17 3.40 -37.41
CA LEU A 195 23.69 4.38 -38.37
C LEU A 195 24.46 3.72 -39.52
N GLY A 196 25.16 2.62 -39.25
CA GLY A 196 25.78 1.78 -40.27
C GLY A 196 24.75 1.16 -41.22
N GLY A 197 23.64 0.65 -40.68
CA GLY A 197 22.51 0.14 -41.46
C GLY A 197 21.85 1.23 -42.32
N VAL A 198 21.56 2.40 -41.73
CA VAL A 198 21.03 3.56 -42.45
C VAL A 198 21.99 4.00 -43.55
N ARG A 199 23.31 4.05 -43.28
CA ARG A 199 24.33 4.39 -44.28
C ARG A 199 24.37 3.36 -45.41
N LYS A 200 24.24 2.06 -45.13
CA LYS A 200 24.17 1.02 -46.18
C LYS A 200 22.91 1.17 -47.03
N GLN A 201 21.76 1.44 -46.41
CA GLN A 201 20.51 1.69 -47.14
C GLN A 201 20.59 2.97 -47.99
N GLN A 202 21.13 4.05 -47.45
CA GLN A 202 21.34 5.29 -48.19
C GLN A 202 22.36 5.11 -49.30
N LYS A 203 23.48 4.42 -49.06
CA LYS A 203 24.45 4.07 -50.10
C LYS A 203 23.80 3.21 -51.19
N GLY A 204 22.98 2.23 -50.81
CA GLY A 204 22.22 1.39 -51.74
C GLY A 204 21.27 2.21 -52.60
N LYS A 205 20.48 3.11 -52.00
CA LYS A 205 19.61 4.04 -52.72
C LYS A 205 20.39 4.97 -53.64
N VAL A 206 21.52 5.53 -53.19
CA VAL A 206 22.38 6.35 -54.05
C VAL A 206 22.96 5.52 -55.19
N MET A 207 23.43 4.31 -54.93
CA MET A 207 23.89 3.37 -55.96
C MET A 207 22.77 3.06 -56.95
N GLU A 208 21.58 2.76 -56.48
CA GLU A 208 20.40 2.50 -57.31
C GLU A 208 20.02 3.73 -58.14
N THR A 209 20.12 4.95 -57.59
CA THR A 209 19.90 6.16 -58.39
C THR A 209 21.02 6.40 -59.41
N LEU A 210 22.28 6.11 -59.05
CA LEU A 210 23.43 6.32 -59.94
C LEU A 210 23.52 5.24 -61.04
N PHE A 211 23.15 4.00 -60.76
CA PHE A 211 23.17 2.89 -61.71
C PHE A 211 21.81 2.65 -62.39
N GLY A 212 20.70 3.03 -61.77
CA GLY A 212 19.36 3.06 -62.38
C GLY A 212 19.14 4.26 -63.30
N SER A 213 19.94 5.33 -63.13
CA SER A 213 19.98 6.48 -64.05
C SER A 213 21.05 6.37 -65.14
N VAL A 214 21.79 5.26 -65.23
CA VAL A 214 22.56 4.98 -66.45
C VAL A 214 21.64 4.22 -67.38
N PRO A 215 21.08 4.83 -68.44
CA PRO A 215 20.72 4.01 -69.59
C PRO A 215 22.00 3.30 -69.98
N SER A 216 22.02 1.97 -69.87
CA SER A 216 22.96 1.18 -70.67
C SER A 216 22.67 1.57 -72.10
N LYS A 217 23.45 2.54 -72.60
CA LYS A 217 23.49 2.93 -73.99
C LYS A 217 24.03 1.69 -74.67
N LYS A 218 23.12 0.76 -75.02
CA LYS A 218 23.36 -0.23 -76.04
C LYS A 218 23.79 0.60 -77.24
N TYR A 219 25.09 0.61 -77.49
CA TYR A 219 25.58 0.94 -78.81
C TYR A 219 24.98 -0.14 -79.71
N THR A 220 23.82 0.15 -80.27
CA THR A 220 23.33 -0.50 -81.46
C THR A 220 24.37 -0.18 -82.52
N ILE A 221 25.31 -1.11 -82.70
CA ILE A 221 26.12 -1.17 -83.90
C ILE A 221 25.10 -1.34 -85.02
N ASP A 222 24.96 -0.29 -85.82
CA ASP A 222 24.13 -0.26 -87.02
C ASP A 222 24.76 -1.26 -88.01
N GLU A 223 24.29 -2.49 -87.94
CA GLU A 223 24.67 -3.57 -88.84
C GLU A 223 23.95 -3.33 -90.16
N LYS A 224 24.64 -2.61 -91.04
CA LYS A 224 24.31 -2.47 -92.45
C LYS A 224 24.09 -3.86 -93.06
N PRO A 225 22.99 -4.12 -93.77
CA PRO A 225 22.63 -5.46 -94.21
C PRO A 225 23.45 -5.87 -95.44
N ASP A 226 24.54 -6.62 -95.23
CA ASP A 226 25.16 -7.37 -96.30
C ASP A 226 24.37 -8.67 -96.52
N THR A 227 23.54 -8.60 -97.55
CA THR A 227 22.90 -9.75 -98.19
C THR A 227 23.96 -10.76 -98.64
N VAL A 228 23.99 -11.95 -98.03
CA VAL A 228 24.62 -13.12 -98.65
C VAL A 228 23.53 -14.15 -98.90
N VAL A 229 23.09 -14.18 -100.17
CA VAL A 229 22.38 -15.31 -100.75
C VAL A 229 23.36 -16.47 -100.79
N VAL A 230 23.08 -17.52 -100.01
CA VAL A 230 23.74 -18.82 -100.18
C VAL A 230 22.86 -19.66 -101.11
N ASN A 231 23.42 -20.00 -102.27
CA ASN A 231 23.21 -21.23 -103.05
C ASN A 231 23.70 -20.96 -104.48
N ALA A 232 24.35 -21.85 -105.20
CA ALA A 232 24.96 -23.15 -104.94
C ALA A 232 25.75 -23.47 -106.24
N LEU A 233 26.81 -24.28 -106.10
CA LEU A 233 27.69 -24.84 -107.14
C LEU A 233 28.87 -23.98 -107.59
#